data_AF-A0A8T0E4Y0-F1
#
_entry.id   AF-A0A8T0E4Y0-F1
#
_cell.length_a   1.000
_cell.length_b   1.000
_cell.length_c   1.000
_cell.angle_alpha   90.00
_cell.angle_beta   90.00
_cell.angle_gamma   90.00
#
_symmetry.space_group_name_H-M   'P 1'
#
loop_
_entity.id
_entity.type
_entity.pdbx_description
1 polymer ?
#
loop_
_entity_poly.entity_id
_entity_poly.type
_entity_poly.pdbx_seq_one_letter_code
_entity_poly.pdbx_strand_id
1 'polypeptide(L)'
;MKMEEDATVMSKLECLKEIRSRTIHLEKVKSRLRQEIEATEGEEKCLIEYRHEMELLLQEKMAHVEELRQIHADINISCLSCHQQIHRNAPICPLCKAKSRSRNPKKPKRKLDD
;
A
#
# COMPACT_ATOMS: atom_id res chain seq x y z
N MET A 1 22.19 46.20 61.38
CA MET A 1 21.58 46.71 60.14
C MET A 1 22.39 46.35 58.89
N LYS A 2 23.63 46.85 58.70
CA LYS A 2 24.40 46.59 57.47
C LYS A 2 24.64 45.11 57.14
N MET A 3 24.98 44.28 58.13
CA MET A 3 25.15 42.82 57.94
C MET A 3 23.86 42.07 57.56
N GLU A 4 22.69 42.59 57.92
CA GLU A 4 21.39 41.94 57.69
C GLU A 4 20.84 42.27 56.29
N GLU A 5 21.15 43.48 55.80
CA GLU A 5 20.98 43.84 54.40
C GLU A 5 21.88 42.99 53.49
N ASP A 6 23.14 42.78 53.86
CA ASP A 6 24.07 41.93 53.10
C ASP A 6 23.58 40.47 53.04
N ALA A 7 23.08 39.91 54.15
CA ALA A 7 22.48 38.57 54.16
C ALA A 7 21.25 38.46 53.24
N THR A 8 20.41 39.49 53.22
CA THR A 8 19.23 39.56 52.36
C THR A 8 19.62 39.63 50.88
N VAL A 9 20.65 40.41 50.54
CA VAL A 9 21.21 40.49 49.19
C VAL A 9 21.77 39.14 48.74
N MET A 10 22.51 38.45 49.61
CA MET A 10 23.06 37.13 49.31
C MET A 10 21.96 36.09 49.03
N SER A 11 20.89 36.06 49.82
CA SER A 11 19.76 35.16 49.58
C SER A 11 19.07 35.43 48.23
N LYS A 12 18.90 36.69 47.85
CA LYS A 12 18.35 37.06 46.52
C LYS A 12 19.26 36.60 45.38
N LEU A 13 20.58 36.70 45.53
CA LEU A 13 21.55 36.24 44.53
C LEU A 13 21.53 34.71 44.36
N GLU A 14 21.32 33.96 45.45
CA GLU A 14 21.14 32.50 45.38
C GLU A 14 19.86 32.12 44.63
N CYS A 15 18.74 32.81 44.92
CA CYS A 15 17.49 32.64 44.18
C CYS A 15 17.68 32.92 42.67
N LEU A 16 18.40 33.99 42.31
CA LEU A 16 18.72 34.30 40.91
C LEU A 16 19.57 33.21 40.24
N LYS A 17 20.55 32.65 40.94
CA LYS A 17 21.35 31.51 40.43
C LYS A 17 20.47 30.30 40.16
N GLU A 18 19.53 30.00 41.06
CA GLU A 18 18.61 28.88 40.91
C GLU A 18 17.66 29.09 39.73
N ILE A 19 17.05 30.27 39.62
CA ILE A 19 16.20 30.64 38.47
C ILE A 19 16.97 30.43 37.16
N ARG A 20 18.21 30.94 37.07
CA ARG A 20 19.04 30.78 35.88
C ARG A 20 19.28 29.30 35.54
N SER A 21 19.60 28.47 36.54
CA SER A 21 19.79 27.03 36.36
C SER A 21 18.54 26.35 35.80
N ARG A 22 17.38 26.65 36.41
CA ARG A 22 16.07 26.12 35.98
C ARG A 22 15.72 26.56 34.57
N THR A 23 15.97 27.83 34.21
CA THR A 23 15.75 28.34 32.84
C THR A 23 16.61 27.61 31.81
N ILE A 24 17.90 27.39 32.10
CA ILE A 24 18.79 26.63 31.20
C ILE A 24 18.29 25.20 31.01
N HIS A 25 17.85 24.55 32.10
CA HIS A 25 17.30 23.20 32.02
C HIS A 25 16.02 23.16 31.18
N LEU A 26 15.12 24.13 31.37
CA LEU A 26 13.89 24.24 30.58
C LEU A 26 14.17 24.40 29.08
N GLU A 27 15.13 25.27 28.71
CA GLU A 27 15.49 25.44 27.29
C GLU A 27 16.10 24.17 26.69
N LYS A 28 16.88 23.38 27.46
CA LYS A 28 17.36 22.06 27.02
C LYS A 28 16.21 21.09 26.76
N VAL A 29 15.25 21.01 27.68
CA VAL A 29 14.08 20.11 27.53
C VAL A 29 13.24 20.55 26.33
N LYS A 30 12.97 21.84 26.19
CA LYS A 30 12.24 22.41 25.06
C LYS A 30 12.92 22.13 23.71
N SER A 31 14.25 22.25 23.64
CA SER A 31 15.01 21.90 22.44
C SER A 31 14.84 20.42 22.06
N ARG A 32 14.89 19.53 23.05
CA ARG A 32 14.67 18.09 22.82
C ARG A 32 13.26 17.80 22.35
N LEU A 33 12.24 18.37 23.00
CA LEU A 33 10.84 18.19 22.59
C LEU A 33 10.60 18.67 21.15
N ARG A 34 11.24 19.77 20.73
CA ARG A 34 11.15 20.23 19.33
C ARG A 34 11.73 19.22 18.34
N GLN A 35 12.86 18.60 18.66
CA GLN A 35 13.49 17.57 17.82
C GLN A 35 12.61 16.32 17.72
N GLU A 36 12.01 15.89 18.83
CA GLU A 36 11.09 14.73 18.84
C GLU A 36 9.83 15.00 17.99
N ILE A 37 9.29 16.22 18.05
CA ILE A 37 8.15 16.61 17.20
C ILE A 37 8.53 16.53 15.73
N GLU A 38 9.67 17.14 15.34
CA GLU A 38 10.13 17.11 13.95
C GLU A 38 10.42 15.69 13.45
N ALA A 39 11.00 14.84 14.31
CA ALA A 39 11.21 13.42 14.00
C ALA A 39 9.88 12.69 13.79
N THR A 40 8.91 12.91 14.68
CA THR A 40 7.57 12.28 14.59
C THR A 40 6.83 12.73 13.33
N GLU A 41 6.90 14.03 12.98
CA GLU A 41 6.33 14.56 11.74
C GLU A 41 7.01 13.97 10.50
N GLY A 42 8.31 13.66 10.58
CA GLY A 42 9.04 12.93 9.55
C GLY A 42 8.56 11.50 9.38
N GLU A 43 8.43 10.77 10.49
CA GLU A 43 7.90 9.40 10.49
C GLU A 43 6.48 9.32 9.94
N GLU A 44 5.62 10.28 10.29
CA GLU A 44 4.24 10.34 9.79
C GLU A 44 4.20 10.43 8.26
N LYS A 45 5.08 11.26 7.64
CA LYS A 45 5.19 11.37 6.19
C LYS A 45 5.61 10.04 5.55
N CYS A 46 6.64 9.40 6.10
CA CYS A 46 7.08 8.10 5.61
C CYS A 46 5.97 7.03 5.71
N LEU A 47 5.17 7.06 6.78
CA LEU A 47 4.04 6.14 6.93
C LEU A 47 2.92 6.41 5.93
N ILE A 48 2.68 7.66 5.56
CA ILE A 48 1.71 8.02 4.51
C ILE A 48 2.17 7.48 3.16
N GLU A 49 3.43 7.72 2.80
CA GLU A 49 4.03 7.22 1.54
C GLU A 49 3.96 5.70 1.46
N TYR A 50 4.35 5.00 2.53
CA TYR A 50 4.28 3.54 2.60
C TYR A 50 2.85 3.01 2.43
N ARG A 51 1.85 3.64 3.08
CA ARG A 51 0.44 3.24 2.91
C ARG A 51 -0.02 3.42 1.47
N HIS A 52 0.34 4.54 0.85
CA HIS A 52 -0.02 4.82 -0.53
C HIS A 52 0.60 3.79 -1.50
N GLU A 53 1.88 3.46 -1.31
CA GLU A 53 2.56 2.45 -2.12
C GLU A 53 1.90 1.07 -1.96
N MET A 54 1.49 0.69 -0.74
CA MET A 54 0.75 -0.54 -0.50
C MET A 54 -0.61 -0.58 -1.23
N GLU A 55 -1.32 0.55 -1.29
CA GLU A 55 -2.58 0.66 -2.03
C GLU A 55 -2.37 0.46 -3.54
N LEU A 56 -1.31 1.07 -4.11
CA LEU A 56 -0.95 0.90 -5.52
C LEU A 56 -0.62 -0.56 -5.84
N LEU A 57 0.19 -1.23 -5.00
CA LEU A 57 0.51 -2.64 -5.17
C LEU A 57 -0.73 -3.54 -5.14
N LEU A 58 -1.69 -3.23 -4.25
CA LEU A 58 -2.96 -3.96 -4.20
C LEU A 58 -3.77 -3.74 -5.49
N GLN A 59 -3.82 -2.51 -6.00
CA GLN A 59 -4.51 -2.18 -7.24
C GLN A 59 -3.88 -2.91 -8.44
N GLU A 60 -2.56 -2.91 -8.57
CA GLU A 60 -1.84 -3.65 -9.62
C GLU A 60 -2.13 -5.15 -9.54
N LYS A 61 -2.07 -5.72 -8.33
CA LYS A 61 -2.42 -7.13 -8.10
C LYS A 61 -3.85 -7.43 -8.55
N MET A 62 -4.82 -6.56 -8.24
CA MET A 62 -6.20 -6.74 -8.67
C MET A 62 -6.35 -6.66 -10.20
N ALA A 63 -5.63 -5.74 -10.86
CA ALA A 63 -5.61 -5.64 -12.31
C ALA A 63 -5.11 -6.95 -12.95
N HIS A 64 -4.00 -7.51 -12.45
CA HIS A 64 -3.48 -8.79 -12.94
C HIS A 64 -4.45 -9.97 -12.72
N VAL A 65 -5.16 -10.00 -11.59
CA VAL A 65 -6.18 -11.04 -11.37
C VAL A 65 -7.30 -10.95 -12.41
N GLU A 66 -7.70 -9.74 -12.80
CA GLU A 66 -8.74 -9.55 -13.81
C GLU A 66 -8.25 -9.89 -15.22
N GLU A 67 -7.03 -9.54 -15.58
CA GLU A 67 -6.39 -9.99 -16.83
C GLU A 67 -6.37 -11.52 -16.92
N LEU A 68 -5.97 -12.21 -15.85
CA LEU A 68 -5.97 -13.67 -15.81
C LEU A 68 -7.38 -14.25 -15.96
N ARG A 69 -8.41 -13.62 -15.40
CA ARG A 69 -9.81 -14.03 -15.58
C ARG A 69 -10.26 -13.89 -17.03
N GLN A 70 -9.91 -12.78 -17.68
CA GLN A 70 -10.23 -12.57 -19.10
C GLN A 70 -9.54 -13.62 -19.98
N ILE A 71 -8.25 -13.90 -19.73
CA ILE A 71 -7.51 -14.96 -20.43
C ILE A 71 -8.18 -16.33 -20.21
N HIS A 72 -8.57 -16.65 -18.97
CA HIS A 72 -9.26 -17.92 -18.68
C HIS A 72 -10.59 -18.03 -19.41
N ALA A 73 -11.37 -16.95 -19.47
CA ALA A 73 -12.63 -16.88 -20.20
C ALA A 73 -12.44 -17.03 -21.72
N ASP A 74 -11.38 -16.44 -22.27
CA ASP A 74 -11.06 -16.52 -23.69
C ASP A 74 -10.57 -17.91 -24.10
N ILE A 75 -9.82 -18.59 -23.24
CA ILE A 75 -9.22 -19.89 -23.53
C ILE A 75 -10.21 -21.04 -23.28
N ASN A 76 -11.19 -20.88 -22.39
CA ASN A 76 -12.10 -21.95 -22.01
C ASN A 76 -13.53 -21.75 -22.53
N ILE A 77 -14.20 -22.86 -22.86
CA ILE A 77 -15.62 -22.90 -23.22
C ILE A 77 -16.33 -23.97 -22.40
N SER A 78 -17.63 -23.81 -22.17
CA SER A 78 -18.46 -24.87 -21.57
C SER A 78 -18.87 -25.88 -22.65
N CYS A 79 -18.61 -27.16 -22.39
CA CYS A 79 -19.09 -28.25 -23.24
C CYS A 79 -20.62 -28.27 -23.24
N LEU A 80 -21.27 -28.22 -24.41
CA LEU A 80 -22.74 -28.20 -24.50
C LEU A 80 -23.43 -29.48 -24.00
N SER A 81 -22.69 -30.59 -23.85
CA SER A 81 -23.26 -31.88 -23.44
C SER A 81 -23.12 -32.16 -21.95
N CYS A 82 -22.02 -31.75 -21.32
CA CYS A 82 -21.78 -32.01 -19.89
C CYS A 82 -21.51 -30.75 -19.07
N HIS A 83 -21.56 -29.57 -19.70
CA HIS A 83 -21.33 -28.24 -19.14
C HIS A 83 -19.96 -28.00 -18.51
N GLN A 84 -19.07 -28.97 -18.57
CA GLN A 84 -17.71 -28.83 -18.05
C GLN A 84 -16.87 -27.89 -18.90
N GLN A 85 -15.98 -27.14 -18.24
CA GLN A 85 -15.04 -26.25 -18.91
C GLN A 85 -13.99 -27.07 -19.66
N ILE A 86 -13.81 -26.77 -20.94
CA ILE A 86 -12.82 -27.38 -21.82
C ILE A 86 -12.10 -26.27 -22.60
N HIS A 87 -10.88 -26.54 -23.05
CA HIS A 87 -10.15 -25.61 -23.91
C HIS A 87 -10.95 -25.31 -25.21
N ARG A 88 -11.02 -24.05 -25.63
CA ARG A 88 -11.83 -23.57 -26.76
C ARG A 88 -11.57 -24.30 -28.09
N ASN A 89 -10.34 -24.76 -28.27
CA ASN A 89 -9.91 -25.47 -29.49
C ASN A 89 -9.95 -27.00 -29.34
N ALA A 90 -10.46 -27.55 -28.23
CA ALA A 90 -10.58 -29.00 -28.06
C ALA A 90 -11.62 -29.54 -29.06
N PRO A 91 -11.27 -30.42 -30.01
CA PRO A 91 -12.20 -30.91 -31.02
C PRO A 91 -13.27 -31.84 -30.44
N ILE A 92 -12.98 -32.47 -29.30
CA ILE A 92 -13.83 -33.41 -28.57
C ILE A 92 -13.68 -33.12 -27.07
N CYS A 93 -14.77 -33.19 -26.31
CA CYS A 93 -14.73 -33.09 -24.86
C CYS A 93 -13.97 -34.29 -24.27
N PRO A 94 -12.89 -34.09 -23.48
CA PRO A 94 -12.11 -35.20 -22.93
C PRO A 94 -12.91 -36.03 -21.91
N LEU A 95 -13.93 -35.42 -21.28
CA LEU A 95 -14.74 -36.04 -20.23
C LEU A 95 -15.90 -36.86 -20.80
N CYS A 96 -16.75 -36.27 -21.64
CA CYS A 96 -17.95 -36.94 -22.18
C CYS A 96 -17.84 -37.39 -23.64
N LYS A 97 -16.71 -37.11 -24.31
CA LYS A 97 -16.45 -37.46 -25.72
C LYS A 97 -17.39 -36.82 -26.76
N ALA A 98 -18.25 -35.87 -26.37
CA ALA A 98 -19.05 -35.10 -27.32
C ALA A 98 -18.16 -34.21 -28.21
N LYS A 99 -18.50 -34.09 -29.51
CA LYS A 99 -17.81 -33.19 -30.44
C LYS A 99 -18.08 -31.72 -30.08
N SER A 100 -17.01 -30.94 -30.01
CA SER A 100 -17.10 -29.50 -29.81
C SER A 100 -17.39 -28.80 -31.13
N ARG A 101 -18.39 -27.92 -31.18
CA ARG A 101 -18.64 -27.07 -32.36
C ARG A 101 -17.87 -25.76 -32.21
N SER A 102 -16.98 -25.45 -33.15
CA SER A 102 -16.29 -24.14 -33.18
C SER A 102 -17.33 -23.02 -33.34
N ARG A 103 -17.20 -21.95 -32.55
CA ARG A 103 -18.01 -20.73 -32.71
C ARG A 103 -17.69 -19.96 -34.00
N ASN A 104 -16.53 -20.21 -34.62
CA ASN A 104 -16.14 -19.59 -35.88
C ASN A 104 -15.90 -20.68 -36.95
N PRO A 105 -16.94 -21.14 -37.67
CA PRO A 105 -16.78 -22.11 -38.74
C PRO A 105 -15.96 -21.49 -39.87
N LYS A 106 -14.88 -22.17 -40.30
CA LYS A 106 -14.19 -21.77 -41.54
C LYS A 106 -15.20 -21.85 -42.69
N LYS A 107 -15.43 -20.73 -43.39
CA LYS A 107 -16.30 -20.71 -44.58
C LYS A 107 -15.85 -21.82 -45.54
N PRO A 108 -16.76 -22.64 -46.08
CA PRO A 108 -16.39 -23.65 -47.07
C PRO A 108 -15.76 -22.93 -48.27
N LYS A 109 -14.55 -23.36 -48.67
CA LYS A 109 -13.93 -22.94 -49.94
C LYS A 109 -14.90 -23.33 -51.06
N ARG A 110 -15.45 -22.35 -51.77
CA ARG A 110 -16.18 -22.60 -53.03
C ARG A 110 -15.20 -23.34 -53.95
N LYS A 111 -15.57 -24.54 -54.39
CA LYS A 111 -14.86 -25.20 -55.49
C LYS A 111 -15.12 -24.32 -56.71
N LEU A 112 -14.05 -23.86 -57.37
CA LEU A 112 -14.20 -23.39 -58.74
C LEU A 112 -14.50 -24.65 -59.55
N ASP A 113 -15.71 -24.74 -60.07
CA ASP A 113 -16.03 -25.68 -61.15
C ASP A 113 -15.43 -25.07 -62.44
N ASP A 114 -14.66 -25.88 -63.15
CA ASP A 114 -14.03 -25.58 -64.45
C ASP A 114 -15.09 -25.64 -65.58
#